data_AF-J3F6Y4-F1
#
_entry.id   AF-J3F6Y4-F1
#
_cell.length_a   1.000
_cell.length_b   1.000
_cell.length_c   1.000
_cell.angle_alpha   90.00
_cell.angle_beta   90.00
_cell.angle_gamma   90.00
#
_symmetry.space_group_name_H-M   'P 1'
#
loop_
_entity.id
_entity.type
_entity.pdbx_description
1 polymer ?
#
loop_
_entity_poly.entity_id
_entity_poly.type
_entity_poly.pdbx_seq_one_letter_code
_entity_poly.pdbx_strand_id
1 'polypeptide(L)'
;MELSFGEARTGIGGGICQLSNLIHWMAIHSPLVVIERANHSFDPFPDDGRVLPFGSGAAIFYNYIDLVLHNPTDRSFQLKLKVGETQLEGELLCDRERAYRYHVFEVGHRFVREGERVYRENEIWREVREKGQVGALVERERLYGNRVVVKYEVEEGAFEVT
;
A
#
# COMPACT_ATOMS: atom_id res chain seq x y z
N MET A 1 -12.39 -10.29 6.10
CA MET A 1 -11.48 -11.34 5.60
C MET A 1 -10.14 -11.18 6.30
N GLU A 2 -9.63 -12.24 6.91
CA GLU A 2 -8.28 -12.35 7.50
C GLU A 2 -7.45 -13.29 6.61
N LEU A 3 -6.15 -13.01 6.45
CA LEU A 3 -5.20 -13.97 5.90
C LEU A 3 -4.47 -14.64 7.06
N SER A 4 -4.71 -15.93 7.28
CA SER A 4 -4.10 -16.70 8.37
C SER A 4 -3.39 -17.91 7.77
N PHE A 5 -2.09 -18.07 8.07
CA PHE A 5 -1.29 -19.23 7.63
C PHE A 5 -1.31 -19.57 6.13
N GLY A 6 -1.60 -18.62 5.24
CA GLY A 6 -1.68 -18.92 3.80
C GLY A 6 -3.10 -18.94 3.23
N GLU A 7 -4.13 -18.79 4.06
CA GLU A 7 -5.52 -18.96 3.65
C GLU A 7 -6.38 -17.73 4.01
N ALA A 8 -7.28 -17.38 3.10
CA ALA A 8 -8.28 -16.35 3.33
C ALA A 8 -9.46 -16.93 4.12
N ARG A 9 -9.70 -16.41 5.34
CA ARG A 9 -10.82 -16.82 6.20
C ARG A 9 -11.68 -15.64 6.64
N THR A 10 -12.95 -15.90 6.89
CA THR A 10 -13.81 -14.94 7.60
C THR A 10 -13.56 -15.10 9.09
N GLY A 11 -13.06 -14.05 9.74
CA GLY A 11 -12.68 -14.09 11.15
C GLY A 11 -12.56 -12.70 11.76
N ILE A 12 -12.57 -12.67 13.10
CA ILE A 12 -12.28 -11.48 13.91
C ILE A 12 -10.79 -11.15 13.72
N GLY A 13 -10.48 -9.99 13.16
CA GLY A 13 -9.10 -9.56 12.88
C GLY A 13 -8.87 -9.00 11.47
N GLY A 14 -9.73 -9.33 10.50
CA GLY A 14 -9.63 -8.79 9.14
C GLY A 14 -9.68 -7.26 9.04
N GLY A 15 -10.41 -6.61 9.95
CA GLY A 15 -10.49 -5.14 10.01
C GLY A 15 -9.18 -4.46 10.42
N ILE A 16 -8.31 -5.14 11.17
CA ILE A 16 -7.00 -4.60 11.60
C ILE A 16 -6.08 -4.44 10.39
N CYS A 17 -6.04 -5.42 9.51
CA CYS A 17 -5.28 -5.35 8.26
C CYS A 17 -5.82 -4.29 7.30
N GLN A 18 -7.15 -4.10 7.23
CA GLN A 18 -7.72 -3.01 6.45
C GLN A 18 -7.34 -1.65 7.03
N LEU A 19 -7.29 -1.54 8.36
CA LEU A 19 -6.88 -0.32 9.04
C LEU A 19 -5.40 0.01 8.80
N SER A 20 -4.50 -0.97 8.90
CA SER A 20 -3.07 -0.73 8.60
C SER A 20 -2.86 -0.32 7.14
N ASN A 21 -3.60 -0.91 6.21
CA ASN A 21 -3.59 -0.52 4.80
C ASN A 21 -4.00 0.96 4.64
N LEU A 22 -5.10 1.38 5.29
CA LEU A 22 -5.58 2.74 5.24
C LEU A 22 -4.58 3.74 5.86
N ILE A 23 -4.03 3.44 7.03
CA ILE A 23 -3.04 4.29 7.70
C ILE A 23 -1.79 4.44 6.82
N HIS A 24 -1.28 3.33 6.29
CA HIS A 24 -0.12 3.35 5.40
C HIS A 24 -0.40 4.17 4.14
N TRP A 25 -1.56 3.99 3.52
CA TRP A 25 -1.97 4.76 2.33
C TRP A 25 -2.01 6.26 2.59
N MET A 26 -2.56 6.70 3.73
CA MET A 26 -2.54 8.11 4.13
C MET A 26 -1.12 8.61 4.39
N ALA A 27 -0.28 7.79 5.05
CA ALA A 27 1.10 8.16 5.36
C ALA A 27 1.92 8.42 4.11
N ILE A 28 1.85 7.55 3.10
CA ILE A 28 2.61 7.74 1.85
C ILE A 28 2.08 8.92 1.01
N HIS A 29 0.86 9.42 1.27
CA HIS A 29 0.30 10.66 0.69
C HIS A 29 0.59 11.92 1.53
N SER A 30 1.58 11.86 2.40
CA SER A 30 1.93 12.90 3.35
C SER A 30 3.46 13.01 3.50
N PRO A 31 3.99 14.03 4.21
CA PRO A 31 5.42 14.12 4.49
C PRO A 31 5.87 13.15 5.61
N LEU A 32 4.99 12.29 6.13
CA LEU A 32 5.40 11.21 7.05
C LEU A 32 6.30 10.22 6.32
N VAL A 33 7.22 9.62 7.07
CA VAL A 33 8.17 8.62 6.60
C VAL A 33 7.75 7.26 7.15
N VAL A 34 7.67 6.25 6.28
CA VAL A 34 7.43 4.87 6.68
C VAL A 34 8.78 4.25 7.05
N ILE A 35 9.00 3.96 8.33
CA ILE A 35 10.25 3.38 8.85
C ILE A 35 10.21 1.86 8.76
N GLU A 36 9.06 1.28 9.12
CA GLU A 36 8.84 -0.17 9.05
C GLU A 36 7.52 -0.46 8.36
N ARG A 37 7.57 -1.42 7.44
CA ARG A 37 6.42 -1.94 6.70
C ARG A 37 6.74 -3.35 6.24
N ALA A 38 5.78 -4.26 6.40
CA ALA A 38 5.82 -5.57 5.77
C ALA A 38 4.82 -5.70 4.62
N ASN A 39 5.22 -6.49 3.61
CA ASN A 39 4.33 -7.00 2.57
C ASN A 39 3.41 -8.10 3.13
N HIS A 40 2.25 -8.27 2.49
CA HIS A 40 1.52 -9.53 2.62
C HIS A 40 2.33 -10.66 1.95
N SER A 41 2.28 -11.86 2.53
CA SER A 41 3.19 -12.95 2.14
C SER A 41 2.92 -13.57 0.76
N PHE A 42 1.73 -13.38 0.19
CA PHE A 42 1.29 -13.91 -1.11
C PHE A 42 0.10 -13.11 -1.65
N ASP A 43 -0.15 -13.20 -2.96
CA ASP A 43 -1.33 -12.65 -3.63
C ASP A 43 -2.43 -13.72 -3.72
N PRO A 44 -3.51 -13.64 -2.91
CA PRO A 44 -4.48 -14.73 -2.81
C PRO A 44 -5.50 -14.76 -3.94
N PHE A 45 -5.71 -13.63 -4.62
CA PHE A 45 -6.80 -13.46 -5.56
C PHE A 45 -6.41 -12.52 -6.70
N PRO A 46 -6.92 -12.74 -7.93
CA PRO A 46 -6.70 -11.85 -9.05
C PRO A 46 -7.31 -10.47 -8.79
N ASP A 47 -6.93 -9.50 -9.62
CA ASP A 47 -7.50 -8.16 -9.55
C ASP A 47 -8.97 -8.19 -9.97
N ASP A 48 -9.84 -7.71 -9.08
CA ASP A 48 -11.23 -7.44 -9.38
C ASP A 48 -11.53 -5.97 -9.11
N GLY A 49 -11.54 -5.15 -10.17
CA GLY A 49 -11.80 -3.71 -10.07
C GLY A 49 -10.81 -2.93 -9.20
N ARG A 50 -9.54 -3.36 -9.15
CA ARG A 50 -8.49 -2.70 -8.34
C ARG A 50 -8.31 -1.24 -8.77
N VAL A 51 -8.52 -0.33 -7.81
CA VAL A 51 -8.31 1.12 -8.00
C VAL A 51 -6.94 1.59 -7.47
N LEU A 52 -6.37 0.85 -6.51
CA LEU A 52 -5.11 1.21 -5.84
C LEU A 52 -3.93 0.38 -6.38
N PRO A 53 -2.71 0.93 -6.45
CA PRO A 53 -1.52 0.20 -6.86
C PRO A 53 -1.35 -1.15 -6.14
N PHE A 54 -0.83 -2.17 -6.83
CA PHE A 54 -0.61 -3.48 -6.21
C PHE A 54 0.39 -3.39 -5.06
N GLY A 55 0.12 -4.10 -3.96
CA GLY A 55 0.99 -4.08 -2.78
C GLY A 55 1.06 -2.74 -2.04
N SER A 56 0.11 -1.82 -2.26
CA SER A 56 0.04 -0.54 -1.52
C SER A 56 -0.32 -0.69 -0.03
N GLY A 57 -0.75 -1.87 0.41
CA GLY A 57 -1.07 -2.18 1.80
C GLY A 57 0.16 -2.32 2.71
N ALA A 58 -0.11 -2.54 3.98
CA ALA A 58 0.86 -2.87 5.01
C ALA A 58 0.31 -3.99 5.89
N ALA A 59 1.05 -5.10 5.98
CA ALA A 59 0.75 -6.18 6.90
C ALA A 59 1.12 -5.76 8.33
N ILE A 60 0.30 -6.16 9.30
CA ILE A 60 0.64 -6.10 10.72
C ILE A 60 0.24 -7.41 11.39
N PHE A 61 1.03 -7.82 12.38
CA PHE A 61 0.83 -9.03 13.15
C PHE A 61 1.34 -8.79 14.56
N TYR A 62 0.42 -8.81 15.53
CA TYR A 62 0.69 -8.47 16.91
C TYR A 62 1.96 -9.18 17.43
N ASN A 63 2.88 -8.41 18.02
CA ASN A 63 4.20 -8.80 18.53
C ASN A 63 5.29 -9.13 17.51
N TYR A 64 5.03 -9.11 16.20
CA TYR A 64 6.02 -9.57 15.22
C TYR A 64 6.18 -8.66 14.00
N ILE A 65 5.11 -8.00 13.57
CA ILE A 65 5.09 -7.17 12.37
C ILE A 65 4.34 -5.89 12.68
N ASP A 66 5.06 -4.77 12.63
CA ASP A 66 4.53 -3.44 12.88
C ASP A 66 4.52 -2.57 11.61
N LEU A 67 3.66 -1.55 11.64
CA LEU A 67 3.73 -0.40 10.74
C LEU A 67 4.24 0.79 11.55
N VAL A 68 5.49 1.19 11.30
CA VAL A 68 6.13 2.28 12.05
C VAL A 68 6.24 3.51 11.17
N LEU A 69 5.67 4.61 11.64
CA LEU A 69 5.69 5.91 10.96
C LEU A 69 6.50 6.90 11.78
N HIS A 70 7.35 7.67 11.10
CA HIS A 70 8.08 8.79 11.67
C HIS A 70 7.57 10.10 11.08
N ASN A 71 7.37 11.09 11.94
CA ASN A 71 7.11 12.46 11.53
C ASN A 71 8.42 13.25 11.58
N PRO A 72 9.09 13.49 10.44
CA PRO A 72 10.34 14.28 10.40
C PRO A 72 10.10 15.79 10.41
N THR A 73 8.84 16.24 10.52
CA THR A 73 8.47 17.65 10.37
C THR A 73 8.30 18.33 11.73
N ASP A 74 8.21 19.66 11.71
CA ASP A 74 7.84 20.49 12.85
C ASP A 74 6.30 20.65 13.02
N ARG A 75 5.52 19.85 12.29
CA ARG A 75 4.05 19.93 12.23
C ARG A 75 3.42 18.83 13.05
N SER A 76 2.24 19.13 13.60
CA SER A 76 1.42 18.13 14.28
C SER A 76 0.50 17.43 13.29
N PHE A 77 0.40 16.11 13.40
CA PHE A 77 -0.52 15.29 12.61
C PHE A 77 -1.51 14.57 13.52
N GLN A 78 -2.75 14.43 13.05
CA GLN A 78 -3.79 13.68 13.74
C GLN A 78 -4.38 12.64 12.77
N LEU A 79 -4.38 11.38 13.19
CA LEU A 79 -5.12 10.31 12.54
C LEU A 79 -6.53 10.27 13.11
N LYS A 80 -7.54 10.41 12.25
CA LYS A 80 -8.95 10.18 12.59
C LYS A 80 -9.46 9.00 11.80
N LEU A 81 -10.12 8.09 12.49
CA LEU A 81 -10.57 6.83 11.93
C LEU A 81 -12.02 6.64 12.34
N LYS A 82 -12.84 6.18 11.40
CA LYS A 82 -14.25 5.91 11.63
C LYS A 82 -14.64 4.64 10.89
N VAL A 83 -15.27 3.72 11.61
CA VAL A 83 -15.96 2.59 10.97
C VAL A 83 -17.32 3.11 10.52
N GLY A 84 -17.47 3.32 9.22
CA GLY A 84 -18.74 3.69 8.59
C GLY A 84 -19.67 2.49 8.43
N GLU A 85 -20.83 2.72 7.82
CA GLU A 85 -21.84 1.66 7.62
C GLU A 85 -21.34 0.56 6.65
N THR A 86 -20.61 0.96 5.61
CA THR A 86 -20.15 0.05 4.54
C THR A 86 -18.63 -0.03 4.42
N GLN A 87 -17.88 0.90 5.01
CA GLN A 87 -16.44 1.03 4.80
C GLN A 87 -15.72 1.64 6.00
N LEU A 88 -14.41 1.45 6.04
CA LEU A 88 -13.52 2.17 6.95
C LEU A 88 -13.16 3.53 6.33
N GLU A 89 -13.32 4.59 7.11
CA GLU A 89 -13.02 5.97 6.73
C GLU A 89 -11.83 6.47 7.54
N GLY A 90 -10.95 7.25 6.90
CA GLY A 90 -9.74 7.78 7.53
C GLY A 90 -9.42 9.20 7.05
N GLU A 91 -8.96 10.02 7.98
CA GLU A 91 -8.42 11.35 7.72
C GLU A 91 -7.05 11.48 8.38
N LEU A 92 -6.08 12.03 7.66
CA LEU A 92 -4.81 12.49 8.21
C LEU A 92 -4.81 14.01 8.20
N LEU A 93 -5.09 14.60 9.35
CA LEU A 93 -5.13 16.04 9.55
C LEU A 93 -3.74 16.58 9.89
N CYS A 94 -3.51 17.85 9.58
CA CYS A 94 -2.30 18.58 9.91
C CYS A 94 -2.67 19.95 10.47
N ASP A 95 -1.90 20.43 11.45
CA ASP A 95 -2.06 21.77 12.05
C ASP A 95 -1.74 22.92 11.09
N ARG A 96 -1.14 22.63 9.93
CA ARG A 96 -0.84 23.60 8.88
C ARG A 96 -1.37 23.13 7.53
N GLU A 97 -1.58 24.09 6.64
CA GLU A 97 -1.92 23.79 5.27
C GLU A 97 -0.82 22.91 4.62
N ARG A 98 -1.24 21.88 3.88
CA ARG A 98 -0.33 21.00 3.13
C ARG A 98 0.50 21.88 2.19
N ALA A 99 1.82 21.70 2.12
CA ALA A 99 2.63 22.48 1.16
C ALA A 99 2.55 21.88 -0.27
N TYR A 100 2.43 20.55 -0.34
CA TYR A 100 2.53 19.78 -1.58
C TYR A 100 1.33 18.86 -1.79
N ARG A 101 1.17 18.41 -3.04
CA ARG A 101 0.34 17.28 -3.43
C ARG A 101 1.24 16.06 -3.64
N TYR A 102 0.71 14.89 -3.34
CA TYR A 102 1.40 13.62 -3.46
C TYR A 102 0.61 12.74 -4.41
N HIS A 103 1.30 12.14 -5.39
CA HIS A 103 0.72 11.17 -6.30
C HIS A 103 1.50 9.86 -6.17
N VAL A 104 0.82 8.81 -5.73
CA VAL A 104 1.40 7.47 -5.60
C VAL A 104 0.89 6.58 -6.73
N PHE A 105 1.81 5.87 -7.38
CA PHE A 105 1.52 5.03 -8.53
C PHE A 105 2.47 3.82 -8.56
N GLU A 106 2.11 2.81 -9.35
CA GLU A 106 2.99 1.66 -9.59
C GLU A 106 3.78 1.78 -10.89
N VAL A 107 4.95 1.16 -10.90
CA VAL A 107 5.83 1.03 -12.07
C VAL A 107 6.25 -0.43 -12.22
N GLY A 108 6.32 -0.91 -13.46
CA GLY A 108 6.85 -2.24 -13.77
C GLY A 108 6.03 -3.39 -13.17
N HIS A 109 4.70 -3.24 -13.10
CA HIS A 109 3.80 -4.31 -12.70
C HIS A 109 3.85 -5.45 -13.72
N ARG A 110 4.18 -6.66 -13.26
CA ARG A 110 4.29 -7.86 -14.11
C ARG A 110 4.10 -9.15 -13.33
N PHE A 111 3.86 -10.23 -14.07
CA PHE A 111 3.95 -11.61 -13.59
C PHE A 111 5.19 -12.28 -14.13
N VAL A 112 5.92 -12.97 -13.26
CA VAL A 112 7.16 -13.70 -13.59
C VAL A 112 7.04 -15.14 -13.13
N ARG A 113 7.31 -16.09 -14.03
CA ARG A 113 7.35 -17.52 -13.71
C ARG A 113 8.77 -17.95 -13.41
N GLU A 114 8.98 -18.53 -12.23
CA GLU A 114 10.27 -19.09 -11.80
C GLU A 114 10.05 -20.52 -11.29
N GLY A 115 10.42 -21.50 -12.11
CA GLY A 115 10.12 -22.90 -11.85
C GLY A 115 8.62 -23.16 -11.76
N GLU A 116 8.18 -23.77 -10.66
CA GLU A 116 6.77 -24.08 -10.40
C GLU A 116 5.98 -22.91 -9.79
N ARG A 117 6.63 -21.78 -9.50
CA ARG A 117 6.00 -20.64 -8.83
C ARG A 117 5.84 -19.46 -9.78
N VAL A 118 4.72 -18.75 -9.60
CA VAL A 118 4.47 -17.46 -10.24
C VAL A 118 4.60 -16.37 -9.20
N TYR A 119 5.30 -15.31 -9.57
CA TYR A 119 5.48 -14.11 -8.77
C TYR A 119 4.77 -12.94 -9.44
N ARG A 120 4.17 -12.09 -8.62
CA ARG A 120 3.68 -10.78 -9.05
C ARG A 120 4.57 -9.73 -8.43
N GLU A 121 5.13 -8.86 -9.25
CA GLU A 121 6.03 -7.81 -8.80
C GLU A 121 5.71 -6.46 -9.43
N ASN A 122 5.99 -5.40 -8.66
CA ASN A 122 5.89 -4.01 -9.09
C ASN A 122 6.76 -3.15 -8.15
N GLU A 123 6.83 -1.86 -8.46
CA GLU A 123 7.40 -0.86 -7.58
C GLU A 123 6.37 0.21 -7.27
N ILE A 124 6.36 0.70 -6.03
CA ILE A 124 5.56 1.86 -5.64
C ILE A 124 6.42 3.09 -5.63
N TRP A 125 5.98 4.09 -6.39
CA TRP A 125 6.62 5.36 -6.56
C TRP A 125 5.73 6.48 -6.06
N ARG A 126 6.36 7.57 -5.63
CA ARG A 126 5.70 8.79 -5.19
C ARG A 126 6.26 9.99 -5.93
N GLU A 127 5.38 10.81 -6.44
CA GLU A 127 5.68 12.17 -6.91
C GLU A 127 5.18 13.20 -5.91
N VAL A 128 6.07 14.11 -5.51
CA VAL A 128 5.76 15.30 -4.72
C VAL A 128 5.68 16.48 -5.68
N ARG A 129 4.53 17.15 -5.69
CA ARG A 129 4.26 18.27 -6.61
C ARG A 129 3.81 19.50 -5.85
N GLU A 130 4.17 20.67 -6.36
CA GLU A 130 3.61 21.94 -5.87
C GLU A 130 2.08 21.97 -6.02
N LYS A 131 1.43 22.86 -5.28
CA LYS A 131 0.00 23.12 -5.47
C LYS A 131 -0.27 23.75 -6.83
N GLY A 132 -1.48 23.53 -7.34
CA GLY A 132 -1.94 24.02 -8.64
C GLY A 132 -2.45 22.88 -9.49
N GLN A 133 -3.06 23.18 -10.64
CA GLN A 133 -3.55 22.14 -11.56
C GLN A 133 -2.42 21.35 -12.22
N VAL A 134 -1.30 22.01 -12.53
CA VAL A 134 -0.13 21.36 -13.14
C VAL A 134 0.89 20.99 -12.06
N GLY A 135 1.22 21.92 -11.14
CA GLY A 135 2.13 21.71 -10.02
C GLY A 135 3.51 21.19 -10.43
N ALA A 136 4.55 22.03 -10.34
CA ALA A 136 5.90 21.59 -10.70
C ALA A 136 6.28 20.33 -9.89
N LEU A 137 6.92 19.38 -10.57
CA LEU A 137 7.47 18.19 -9.92
C LEU A 137 8.64 18.63 -9.05
N VAL A 138 8.52 18.41 -7.75
CA VAL A 138 9.57 18.72 -6.76
C VAL A 138 10.47 17.52 -6.57
N GLU A 139 9.86 16.34 -6.42
CA GLU A 139 10.58 15.12 -6.14
C GLU A 139 9.83 13.93 -6.72
N ARG A 140 10.60 12.94 -7.19
CA ARG A 140 10.10 11.63 -7.57
C ARG A 140 10.99 10.58 -6.91
N GLU A 141 10.38 9.74 -6.11
CA GLU A 141 11.10 8.75 -5.31
C GLU A 141 10.43 7.37 -5.40
N ARG A 142 11.26 6.34 -5.27
CA ARG A 142 10.80 4.96 -5.12
C ARG A 142 10.60 4.69 -3.64
N LEU A 143 9.38 4.38 -3.23
CA LEU A 143 9.06 4.07 -1.83
C LEU A 143 9.48 2.65 -1.47
N TYR A 144 9.07 1.66 -2.27
CA TYR A 144 9.39 0.25 -2.05
C TYR A 144 9.05 -0.59 -3.29
N GLY A 145 9.54 -1.83 -3.31
CA GLY A 145 9.14 -2.85 -4.29
C GLY A 145 8.28 -3.93 -3.66
N ASN A 146 7.37 -4.51 -4.43
CA ASN A 146 6.64 -5.70 -4.05
C ASN A 146 7.05 -6.86 -4.95
N ARG A 147 7.18 -8.04 -4.35
CA ARG A 147 7.34 -9.32 -5.04
C ARG A 147 6.75 -10.39 -4.16
N VAL A 148 5.66 -11.00 -4.59
CA VAL A 148 4.95 -12.02 -3.79
C VAL A 148 4.55 -13.19 -4.66
N VAL A 149 4.42 -14.36 -4.04
CA VAL A 149 3.94 -15.56 -4.72
C VAL A 149 2.45 -15.42 -5.02
N VAL A 150 2.04 -15.79 -6.22
CA VAL A 150 0.64 -15.82 -6.66
C VAL A 150 0.00 -17.16 -6.32
N LYS A 151 -1.24 -17.15 -5.81
CA LYS A 151 -1.98 -18.37 -5.40
C LYS A 151 -3.14 -18.75 -6.32
N TYR A 152 -3.26 -18.07 -7.45
CA TYR A 152 -4.27 -18.33 -8.47
C TYR A 152 -3.61 -18.56 -9.83
N GLU A 153 -4.35 -19.13 -10.77
CA GLU A 153 -3.85 -19.32 -12.13
C GLU A 153 -3.71 -17.98 -12.85
N VAL A 154 -2.54 -17.77 -13.46
CA VAL A 154 -2.25 -16.58 -14.25
C VAL A 154 -2.25 -17.01 -15.72
N GLU A 155 -3.05 -16.34 -16.54
CA GLU A 155 -3.12 -16.61 -17.98
C GLU A 155 -1.75 -16.42 -18.64
N GLU A 156 -1.39 -17.28 -19.60
CA GLU A 156 -0.07 -17.24 -20.26
C GLU A 156 0.25 -15.88 -20.90
N GLY A 157 -0.77 -15.16 -21.38
CA GLY A 157 -0.59 -13.83 -21.95
C GLY A 157 -0.26 -12.72 -20.95
N ALA A 158 -0.36 -12.98 -19.64
CA ALA A 158 -0.07 -12.02 -18.58
C ALA A 158 1.39 -12.06 -18.09
N PHE A 159 2.18 -13.05 -18.52
CA PHE A 159 3.61 -13.10 -18.24
C PHE A 159 4.37 -12.17 -19.18
N GLU A 160 5.29 -11.37 -18.64
CA GLU A 160 6.25 -10.67 -19.49
C GLU A 160 7.21 -11.68 -20.12
N VAL A 161 7.41 -11.57 -21.43
CA VAL A 161 8.42 -12.33 -22.16
C VAL A 161 9.77 -11.69 -21.85
N THR A 162 10.63 -12.40 -21.12
CA THR A 162 12.05 -12.03 -20.90
C THR A 162 12.81 -11.81 -22.19
#